data_AF-A0A6S7J5M8-F1
#
_entry.id   AF-A0A6S7J5M8-F1
#
_cell.length_a   1.000
_cell.length_b   1.000
_cell.length_c   1.000
_cell.angle_alpha   90.00
_cell.angle_beta   90.00
_cell.angle_gamma   90.00
#
_symmetry.space_group_name_H-M   'P 1'
#
loop_
_entity.id
_entity.type
_entity.pdbx_description
1 polymer ?
#
loop_
_entity_poly.entity_id
_entity_poly.type
_entity_poly.pdbx_seq_one_letter_code
_entity_poly.pdbx_strand_id
1 'polypeptide(L)'
;EVEVLQGVQSLLKRTLEQTVEQIRLLRSAKYYLEKDMRDKFSALSIDKNCTELHNRSPDIYFTDQSAKIEGNSVTPGEWQEFSDKNVLKAEREKNAAINLRSVADGVLMQTYNDLKKQFDIVNLAFENRIEEMGKAKTKLETHLIKVKEEIGEMEANIDKLKQAIYEKQAPMKVSQTRSDHRTQRPNIELCRDPVQYRLISEANEINVNVTRLQELLADAESSLKGLIRNQLSLEEDIEIKKKSLYIDHDVCVEHRKHIQYVRR
;
A
#
# COMPACT_ATOMS: atom_id res chain seq x y z
N GLU A 1 -6.09 3.53 -2.16
CA GLU A 1 -7.01 2.36 -2.19
C GLU A 1 -8.04 2.42 -1.07
N VAL A 2 -7.62 2.44 0.21
CA VAL A 2 -8.55 2.48 1.36
C VAL A 2 -9.55 3.64 1.29
N GLU A 3 -9.09 4.86 1.00
CA GLU A 3 -9.97 6.03 0.88
C GLU A 3 -11.03 5.86 -0.21
N VAL A 4 -10.68 5.27 -1.35
CA VAL A 4 -11.61 4.97 -2.44
C VAL A 4 -12.65 3.93 -1.99
N LEU A 5 -12.22 2.87 -1.32
CA LEU A 5 -13.11 1.84 -0.77
C LEU A 5 -14.10 2.44 0.24
N GLN A 6 -13.62 3.28 1.16
CA GLN A 6 -14.46 3.96 2.14
C GLN A 6 -15.45 4.93 1.47
N GLY A 7 -14.98 5.69 0.47
CA GLY A 7 -15.83 6.56 -0.33
C GLY A 7 -16.95 5.78 -1.03
N VAL A 8 -16.61 4.68 -1.70
CA VAL A 8 -17.59 3.79 -2.37
C VAL A 8 -18.58 3.21 -1.37
N GLN A 9 -18.11 2.69 -0.23
CA GLN A 9 -18.99 2.17 0.82
C GLN A 9 -19.98 3.23 1.34
N SER A 10 -19.50 4.45 1.58
CA SER A 10 -20.33 5.55 2.05
C SER A 10 -21.42 5.93 1.02
N LEU A 11 -21.04 5.96 -0.26
CA LEU A 11 -21.95 6.30 -1.35
C LEU A 11 -23.02 5.22 -1.53
N LEU A 12 -22.63 3.94 -1.57
CA LEU A 12 -23.56 2.82 -1.68
C LEU A 12 -24.53 2.76 -0.49
N LYS A 13 -24.04 3.02 0.72
CA LYS A 13 -24.89 3.07 1.93
C LYS A 13 -25.94 4.18 1.82
N ARG A 14 -25.54 5.38 1.39
CA ARG A 14 -26.47 6.49 1.18
C ARG A 14 -27.51 6.17 0.11
N THR A 15 -27.10 5.59 -1.01
CA THR A 15 -28.02 5.19 -2.08
C THR A 15 -29.00 4.11 -1.60
N LEU A 16 -28.54 3.17 -0.77
CA LEU A 16 -29.40 2.16 -0.15
C LEU A 16 -30.44 2.80 0.77
N GLU A 17 -30.03 3.72 1.65
CA GLU A 17 -30.94 4.47 2.55
C GLU A 17 -32.01 5.23 1.76
N GLN A 18 -31.62 5.93 0.70
CA GLN A 18 -32.55 6.61 -0.21
C GLN A 18 -33.52 5.63 -0.89
N THR A 19 -33.03 4.47 -1.31
CA THR A 19 -33.85 3.42 -1.95
C THR A 19 -34.87 2.84 -0.98
N VAL A 20 -34.47 2.56 0.26
CA VAL A 20 -35.36 2.06 1.31
C VAL A 20 -36.47 3.07 1.61
N GLU A 21 -36.12 4.35 1.72
CA GLU A 21 -37.11 5.40 1.95
C GLU A 21 -38.08 5.55 0.76
N GLN A 22 -37.58 5.49 -0.48
CA GLN A 22 -38.45 5.56 -1.65
C GLN A 22 -39.41 4.37 -1.74
N ILE A 23 -38.98 3.17 -1.34
CA ILE A 23 -39.87 2.00 -1.23
C ILE A 23 -40.97 2.24 -0.19
N ARG A 24 -40.64 2.87 0.95
CA ARG A 24 -41.62 3.22 1.99
C ARG A 24 -42.67 4.21 1.46
N LEU A 25 -42.23 5.25 0.75
CA LEU A 25 -43.12 6.26 0.15
C LEU A 25 -44.05 5.65 -0.92
N LEU A 26 -43.53 4.81 -1.80
CA LEU A 26 -44.32 4.06 -2.79
C LEU A 26 -45.38 3.17 -2.13
N ARG A 27 -45.02 2.44 -1.06
CA ARG A 27 -45.97 1.60 -0.31
C ARG A 27 -47.08 2.45 0.32
N SER A 28 -46.74 3.62 0.86
CA SER A 28 -47.72 4.55 1.39
C SER A 28 -48.68 5.06 0.30
N ALA A 29 -48.14 5.51 -0.84
CA ALA A 29 -48.96 5.98 -1.96
C ALA A 29 -49.90 4.88 -2.48
N LYS A 30 -49.39 3.65 -2.63
CA LYS A 30 -50.19 2.47 -3.00
C LYS A 30 -51.34 2.23 -2.02
N TYR A 31 -51.05 2.23 -0.72
CA TYR A 31 -52.07 2.00 0.31
C TYR A 31 -53.24 3.00 0.22
N TYR A 32 -52.93 4.30 0.05
CA TYR A 32 -53.96 5.33 -0.05
C TYR A 32 -54.80 5.20 -1.32
N LEU A 33 -54.18 4.86 -2.47
CA LEU A 33 -54.92 4.56 -3.70
C LEU A 33 -55.85 3.36 -3.55
N GLU A 34 -55.35 2.25 -2.97
CA GLU A 34 -56.15 1.05 -2.76
C GLU A 34 -57.31 1.31 -1.79
N LYS A 35 -57.08 2.13 -0.75
CA LYS A 35 -58.13 2.54 0.19
C LYS A 35 -59.20 3.36 -0.51
N ASP A 36 -58.81 4.42 -1.18
CA ASP A 36 -59.72 5.30 -1.92
C ASP A 36 -60.53 4.52 -2.97
N MET A 37 -59.89 3.58 -3.67
CA MET A 37 -60.57 2.68 -4.61
C MET A 37 -61.60 1.77 -3.90
N ARG A 38 -61.26 1.16 -2.75
CA ARG A 38 -62.20 0.33 -1.98
C ARG A 38 -63.39 1.13 -1.49
N ASP A 39 -63.16 2.33 -0.97
CA ASP A 39 -64.22 3.20 -0.46
C ASP A 39 -65.19 3.58 -1.59
N LYS A 40 -64.68 3.88 -2.79
CA LYS A 40 -65.51 4.13 -3.99
C LYS A 40 -66.29 2.91 -4.46
N PHE A 41 -65.70 1.71 -4.45
CA PHE A 41 -66.42 0.49 -4.78
C PHE A 41 -67.55 0.21 -3.79
N SER A 42 -67.31 0.46 -2.49
CA SER A 42 -68.35 0.34 -1.47
C SER A 42 -69.48 1.33 -1.71
N ALA A 43 -69.15 2.61 -1.99
CA ALA A 43 -70.14 3.63 -2.32
C ALA A 43 -70.97 3.25 -3.55
N LEU A 44 -70.32 2.82 -4.63
CA LEU A 44 -71.00 2.37 -5.85
C LEU A 44 -71.92 1.16 -5.60
N SER A 45 -71.54 0.24 -4.72
CA SER A 45 -72.39 -0.89 -4.35
C SER A 45 -73.65 -0.45 -3.61
N ILE A 46 -73.53 0.53 -2.71
CA ILE A 46 -74.67 1.13 -2.02
C ILE A 46 -75.57 1.82 -3.03
N ASP A 47 -75.01 2.64 -3.92
CA ASP A 47 -75.77 3.36 -4.93
C ASP A 47 -76.53 2.41 -5.86
N LYS A 48 -75.91 1.31 -6.29
CA LYS A 48 -76.58 0.25 -7.07
C LYS A 48 -77.78 -0.34 -6.34
N ASN A 49 -77.61 -0.72 -5.09
CA ASN A 49 -78.72 -1.24 -4.27
C ASN A 49 -79.84 -0.20 -4.15
N CYS A 50 -79.50 1.07 -3.94
CA CYS A 50 -80.47 2.17 -3.89
C CYS A 50 -81.22 2.35 -5.22
N THR A 51 -80.54 2.20 -6.38
CA THR A 51 -81.21 2.28 -7.69
C THR A 51 -82.21 1.15 -7.96
N GLU A 52 -82.05 0.01 -7.29
CA GLU A 52 -82.95 -1.15 -7.42
C GLU A 52 -84.21 -1.04 -6.52
N LEU A 53 -84.23 -0.10 -5.57
CA LEU A 53 -85.38 0.11 -4.70
C LEU A 53 -86.58 0.69 -5.47
N HIS A 54 -87.76 0.15 -5.19
CA HIS A 54 -89.05 0.60 -5.73
C HIS A 54 -90.14 0.56 -4.64
N ASN A 55 -91.31 1.13 -4.91
CA ASN A 55 -92.41 1.27 -3.94
C ASN A 55 -92.97 -0.05 -3.36
N ARG A 56 -92.53 -1.20 -3.90
CA ARG A 56 -92.93 -2.54 -3.46
C ARG A 56 -91.76 -3.36 -2.92
N SER A 57 -90.58 -2.76 -2.77
CA SER A 57 -89.42 -3.43 -2.20
C SER A 57 -89.70 -3.74 -0.72
N PRO A 58 -89.38 -4.96 -0.25
CA PRO A 58 -89.72 -5.40 1.12
C PRO A 58 -88.92 -4.68 2.21
N ASP A 59 -87.75 -4.12 1.88
CA ASP A 59 -86.79 -3.55 2.84
C ASP A 59 -86.79 -2.02 2.90
N ILE A 60 -87.91 -1.36 2.54
CA ILE A 60 -88.07 0.10 2.71
C ILE A 60 -88.71 0.41 4.07
N TYR A 61 -88.18 1.40 4.79
CA TYR A 61 -88.61 1.75 6.15
C TYR A 61 -88.51 3.26 6.42
N PHE A 62 -89.26 3.76 7.40
CA PHE A 62 -89.13 5.15 7.86
C PHE A 62 -87.91 5.31 8.76
N THR A 63 -87.11 6.35 8.50
CA THR A 63 -85.95 6.69 9.33
C THR A 63 -86.19 8.02 10.05
N ASP A 64 -85.86 8.05 11.35
CA ASP A 64 -85.98 9.25 12.16
C ASP A 64 -84.88 10.25 11.77
N GLN A 65 -85.24 11.53 11.59
CA GLN A 65 -84.33 12.60 11.16
C GLN A 65 -83.71 12.43 9.75
N SER A 66 -84.44 11.83 8.81
CA SER A 66 -83.96 11.50 7.44
C SER A 66 -83.51 12.68 6.57
N ALA A 67 -83.98 13.90 6.85
CA ALA A 67 -83.70 15.10 6.05
C ALA A 67 -82.59 15.96 6.67
N LYS A 68 -81.41 15.38 6.91
CA LYS A 68 -80.22 16.09 7.41
C LYS A 68 -78.99 15.73 6.59
N ILE A 69 -78.10 16.71 6.41
CA ILE A 69 -76.76 16.51 5.85
C ILE A 69 -75.84 16.18 7.01
N GLU A 70 -75.11 15.07 6.91
CA GLU A 70 -74.12 14.68 7.91
C GLU A 70 -72.98 15.71 7.99
N GLY A 71 -72.61 16.15 9.20
CA GLY A 71 -71.63 17.21 9.40
C GLY A 71 -70.19 16.86 8.96
N ASN A 72 -69.92 15.57 8.73
CA ASN A 72 -68.66 15.06 8.18
C ASN A 72 -68.75 14.70 6.68
N SER A 73 -69.83 15.10 6.00
CA SER A 73 -69.95 14.93 4.56
C SER A 73 -69.06 15.91 3.79
N VAL A 74 -68.74 15.56 2.54
CA VAL A 74 -67.91 16.35 1.64
C VAL A 74 -68.69 16.67 0.37
N THR A 75 -68.37 17.78 -0.27
CA THR A 75 -68.91 18.13 -1.58
C THR A 75 -68.31 17.24 -2.68
N PRO A 76 -68.96 17.11 -3.84
CA PRO A 76 -68.38 16.39 -4.99
C PRO A 76 -67.01 16.93 -5.42
N GLY A 77 -66.80 18.25 -5.30
CA GLY A 77 -65.51 18.88 -5.58
C GLY A 77 -64.41 18.43 -4.60
N GLU A 78 -64.70 18.41 -3.31
CA GLU A 78 -63.75 17.94 -2.27
C GLU A 78 -63.46 16.44 -2.41
N TRP A 79 -64.46 15.63 -2.77
CA TRP A 79 -64.29 14.20 -3.05
C TRP A 79 -63.38 13.94 -4.26
N GLN A 80 -63.59 14.71 -5.34
CA GLN A 80 -62.74 14.62 -6.53
C GLN A 80 -61.32 15.09 -6.20
N GLU A 81 -61.17 16.23 -5.51
CA GLU A 81 -59.87 16.76 -5.12
C GLU A 81 -59.08 15.79 -4.24
N PHE A 82 -59.75 15.07 -3.32
CA PHE A 82 -59.11 14.03 -2.51
C PHE A 82 -58.52 12.91 -3.37
N SER A 83 -59.27 12.46 -4.38
CA SER A 83 -58.86 11.44 -5.33
C SER A 83 -57.69 11.92 -6.19
N ASP A 84 -57.80 13.13 -6.72
CA ASP A 84 -56.78 13.75 -7.55
C ASP A 84 -55.47 13.93 -6.77
N LYS A 85 -55.54 14.33 -5.50
CA LYS A 85 -54.37 14.41 -4.60
C LYS A 85 -53.69 13.04 -4.42
N ASN A 86 -54.46 11.96 -4.24
CA ASN A 86 -53.89 10.61 -4.10
C ASN A 86 -53.19 10.16 -5.39
N VAL A 87 -53.81 10.39 -6.54
CA VAL A 87 -53.23 10.07 -7.86
C VAL A 87 -51.97 10.89 -8.11
N LEU A 88 -52.01 12.20 -7.89
CA LEU A 88 -50.85 13.09 -8.06
C LEU A 88 -49.70 12.70 -7.14
N LYS A 89 -49.97 12.34 -5.88
CA LYS A 89 -48.94 11.85 -4.96
C LYS A 89 -48.31 10.56 -5.48
N ALA A 90 -49.12 9.59 -5.90
CA ALA A 90 -48.61 8.32 -6.44
C ALA A 90 -47.77 8.53 -7.70
N GLU A 91 -48.19 9.42 -8.60
CA GLU A 91 -47.45 9.74 -9.81
C GLU A 91 -46.09 10.40 -9.48
N ARG A 92 -46.07 11.33 -8.51
CA ARG A 92 -44.82 11.93 -8.02
C ARG A 92 -43.86 10.88 -7.45
N GLU A 93 -44.34 9.99 -6.58
CA GLU A 93 -43.49 8.95 -5.97
C GLU A 93 -43.00 7.91 -7.00
N LYS A 94 -43.83 7.59 -7.99
CA LYS A 94 -43.45 6.72 -9.11
C LYS A 94 -42.30 7.34 -9.91
N ASN A 95 -42.43 8.62 -10.28
CA ASN A 95 -41.42 9.32 -11.06
C ASN A 95 -40.13 9.53 -10.26
N ALA A 96 -40.23 9.83 -8.96
CA ALA A 96 -39.07 9.88 -8.06
C ALA A 96 -38.34 8.53 -8.00
N ALA A 97 -39.07 7.41 -7.95
CA ALA A 97 -38.47 6.08 -7.94
C ALA A 97 -37.78 5.70 -9.27
N ILE A 98 -38.34 6.11 -10.41
CA ILE A 98 -37.72 5.92 -11.72
C ILE A 98 -36.39 6.68 -11.79
N ASN A 99 -36.39 7.94 -11.36
CA ASN A 99 -35.17 8.76 -11.32
C ASN A 99 -34.13 8.18 -10.37
N LEU A 100 -34.54 7.76 -9.16
CA LEU A 100 -33.64 7.16 -8.18
C LEU A 100 -33.01 5.86 -8.70
N ARG A 101 -33.75 5.05 -9.45
CA ARG A 101 -33.20 3.84 -10.07
C ARG A 101 -32.11 4.18 -11.07
N SER A 102 -32.34 5.16 -11.94
CA SER A 102 -31.31 5.61 -12.90
C SER A 102 -30.06 6.16 -12.20
N VAL A 103 -30.24 6.91 -11.10
CA VAL A 103 -29.11 7.39 -10.28
C VAL A 103 -28.38 6.22 -9.62
N ALA A 104 -29.09 5.24 -9.08
CA ALA A 104 -28.51 4.07 -8.44
C ALA A 104 -27.70 3.22 -9.44
N ASP A 105 -28.22 3.01 -10.65
CA ASP A 105 -27.50 2.31 -11.72
C ASP A 105 -26.21 3.06 -12.12
N GLY A 106 -26.28 4.39 -12.20
CA GLY A 106 -25.11 5.25 -12.43
C GLY A 106 -24.07 5.14 -11.32
N VAL A 107 -24.50 5.17 -10.05
CA VAL A 107 -23.62 5.00 -8.88
C VAL A 107 -22.96 3.62 -8.89
N LEU A 108 -23.70 2.55 -9.18
CA LEU A 108 -23.14 1.19 -9.25
C LEU A 108 -22.08 1.07 -10.34
N MET A 109 -22.34 1.61 -11.53
CA MET A 109 -21.37 1.62 -12.63
C MET A 109 -20.14 2.45 -12.30
N GLN A 110 -20.32 3.65 -11.75
CA GLN A 110 -19.22 4.53 -11.37
C GLN A 110 -18.34 3.89 -10.29
N THR A 111 -18.95 3.42 -9.21
CA THR A 111 -18.22 2.80 -8.10
C THR A 111 -17.47 1.55 -8.53
N TYR A 112 -18.05 0.71 -9.40
CA TYR A 112 -17.34 -0.42 -9.98
C TYR A 112 -16.10 0.02 -10.79
N ASN A 113 -16.25 1.02 -11.67
CA ASN A 113 -15.15 1.52 -12.48
C ASN A 113 -14.04 2.15 -11.62
N ASP A 114 -14.41 2.91 -10.58
CA ASP A 114 -13.46 3.53 -9.65
C ASP A 114 -12.68 2.46 -8.87
N LEU A 115 -13.36 1.42 -8.36
CA LEU A 115 -12.72 0.30 -7.67
C LEU A 115 -11.77 -0.47 -8.59
N LYS A 116 -12.19 -0.76 -9.81
CA LYS A 116 -11.37 -1.46 -10.80
C LYS A 116 -10.14 -0.66 -11.17
N LYS A 117 -10.31 0.62 -11.51
CA LYS A 117 -9.21 1.52 -11.84
C LYS A 117 -8.22 1.63 -10.67
N GLN A 118 -8.73 1.77 -9.45
CA GLN A 118 -7.87 1.85 -8.27
C GLN A 118 -7.09 0.55 -8.03
N PHE A 119 -7.72 -0.60 -8.22
CA PHE A 119 -7.07 -1.91 -8.12
C PHE A 119 -5.94 -2.05 -9.13
N ASP A 120 -6.20 -1.71 -10.41
CA ASP A 120 -5.21 -1.78 -11.49
C ASP A 120 -4.01 -0.86 -11.22
N ILE A 121 -4.25 0.38 -10.78
CA ILE A 121 -3.21 1.35 -10.43
C ILE A 121 -2.32 0.81 -9.29
N VAL A 122 -2.93 0.27 -8.24
CA VAL A 122 -2.18 -0.22 -7.07
C VAL A 122 -1.39 -1.46 -7.42
N ASN A 123 -1.95 -2.39 -8.20
CA ASN A 123 -1.22 -3.59 -8.63
C ASN A 123 -0.02 -3.21 -9.50
N LEU A 124 -0.19 -2.31 -10.47
CA LEU A 124 0.92 -1.86 -11.30
C LEU A 124 2.02 -1.18 -10.48
N ALA A 125 1.64 -0.30 -9.54
CA ALA A 125 2.60 0.34 -8.65
C ALA A 125 3.33 -0.69 -7.76
N PHE A 126 2.62 -1.73 -7.32
CA PHE A 126 3.18 -2.79 -6.49
C PHE A 126 4.14 -3.69 -7.26
N GLU A 127 3.79 -4.09 -8.49
CA GLU A 127 4.67 -4.82 -9.41
C GLU A 127 5.96 -4.04 -9.69
N ASN A 128 5.84 -2.74 -10.01
CA ASN A 128 7.00 -1.87 -10.21
C ASN A 128 7.88 -1.83 -8.97
N ARG A 129 7.30 -1.75 -7.77
CA ARG A 129 8.05 -1.72 -6.51
C ARG A 129 8.82 -3.02 -6.26
N ILE A 130 8.22 -4.16 -6.56
CA ILE A 130 8.88 -5.47 -6.48
C ILE A 130 10.06 -5.52 -7.46
N GLU A 131 9.88 -5.05 -8.70
CA GLU A 131 10.94 -5.00 -9.70
C GLU A 131 12.10 -4.08 -9.27
N GLU A 132 11.79 -2.89 -8.76
CA GLU A 132 12.78 -1.95 -8.21
C GLU A 132 13.57 -2.57 -7.05
N MET A 133 12.88 -3.25 -6.13
CA MET A 133 13.51 -3.92 -4.99
C MET A 133 14.41 -5.07 -5.45
N GLY A 134 13.97 -5.84 -6.44
CA GLY A 134 14.77 -6.87 -7.11
C GLY A 134 16.04 -6.31 -7.71
N LYS A 135 15.94 -5.25 -8.51
CA LYS A 135 17.09 -4.55 -9.10
C LYS A 135 18.05 -4.02 -8.03
N ALA A 136 17.52 -3.44 -6.95
CA ALA A 136 18.35 -2.95 -5.85
C ALA A 136 19.11 -4.09 -5.15
N LYS A 137 18.46 -5.22 -4.91
CA LYS A 137 19.09 -6.42 -4.35
C LYS A 137 20.22 -6.93 -5.26
N THR A 138 19.98 -7.10 -6.56
CA THR A 138 21.00 -7.55 -7.52
C THR A 138 22.20 -6.60 -7.57
N LYS A 139 21.97 -5.29 -7.48
CA LYS A 139 23.07 -4.29 -7.39
C LYS A 139 23.91 -4.47 -6.13
N LEU A 140 23.28 -4.72 -4.98
CA LEU A 140 24.01 -5.00 -3.74
C LEU A 140 24.78 -6.32 -3.81
N GLU A 141 24.20 -7.38 -4.36
CA GLU A 141 24.88 -8.67 -4.58
C GLU A 141 26.10 -8.49 -5.49
N THR A 142 25.97 -7.71 -6.56
CA THR A 142 27.08 -7.37 -7.45
C THR A 142 28.18 -6.59 -6.72
N HIS A 143 27.80 -5.63 -5.87
CA HIS A 143 28.75 -4.85 -5.08
C HIS A 143 29.47 -5.72 -4.04
N LEU A 144 28.74 -6.63 -3.40
CA LEU A 144 29.31 -7.58 -2.44
C LEU A 144 30.39 -8.46 -3.08
N ILE A 145 30.18 -8.91 -4.32
CA ILE A 145 31.20 -9.68 -5.07
C ILE A 145 32.49 -8.85 -5.21
N LYS A 146 32.37 -7.59 -5.66
CA LYS A 146 33.52 -6.69 -5.81
C LYS A 146 34.25 -6.43 -4.50
N VAL A 147 33.52 -6.18 -3.42
CA VAL A 147 34.11 -5.99 -2.08
C VAL A 147 34.86 -7.24 -1.63
N LYS A 148 34.34 -8.45 -1.92
CA LYS A 148 35.04 -9.71 -1.60
C LYS A 148 36.31 -9.88 -2.44
N GLU A 149 36.31 -9.47 -3.70
CA GLU A 149 37.52 -9.44 -4.54
C GLU A 149 38.55 -8.45 -3.97
N GLU A 150 38.15 -7.22 -3.63
CA GLU A 150 39.01 -6.21 -3.00
C GLU A 150 39.60 -6.67 -1.67
N ILE A 151 38.83 -7.41 -0.85
CA ILE A 151 39.32 -8.05 0.39
C ILE A 151 40.46 -9.01 0.06
N GLY A 152 40.28 -9.92 -0.90
CA GLY A 152 41.32 -10.88 -1.27
C GLY A 152 42.59 -10.21 -1.83
N GLU A 153 42.44 -9.15 -2.62
CA GLU A 153 43.57 -8.35 -3.10
C GLU A 153 44.31 -7.65 -1.95
N MET A 154 43.57 -7.11 -0.98
CA MET A 154 44.15 -6.44 0.19
C MET A 154 44.88 -7.42 1.12
N GLU A 155 44.32 -8.61 1.34
CA GLU A 155 44.97 -9.69 2.08
C GLU A 155 46.30 -10.10 1.41
N ALA A 156 46.29 -10.29 0.09
CA ALA A 156 47.51 -10.60 -0.66
C ALA A 156 48.54 -9.46 -0.61
N ASN A 157 48.11 -8.20 -0.57
CA ASN A 157 49.00 -7.05 -0.39
C ASN A 157 49.63 -7.02 1.01
N ILE A 158 48.83 -7.27 2.05
CA ILE A 158 49.30 -7.40 3.43
C ILE A 158 50.38 -8.47 3.55
N ASP A 159 50.19 -9.64 2.92
CA ASP A 159 51.17 -10.72 2.92
C ASP A 159 52.47 -10.32 2.23
N LYS A 160 52.39 -9.62 1.08
CA LYS A 160 53.57 -9.07 0.37
C LYS A 160 54.32 -8.04 1.22
N LEU A 161 53.62 -7.17 1.93
CA LEU A 161 54.23 -6.17 2.82
C LEU A 161 54.93 -6.83 4.02
N LYS A 162 54.29 -7.83 4.64
CA LYS A 162 54.90 -8.64 5.71
C LYS A 162 56.16 -9.35 5.23
N GLN A 163 56.11 -9.96 4.05
CA GLN A 163 57.26 -10.61 3.43
C GLN A 163 58.40 -9.62 3.13
N ALA A 164 58.09 -8.44 2.57
CA ALA A 164 59.10 -7.42 2.29
C ALA A 164 59.79 -6.91 3.57
N ILE A 165 59.04 -6.74 4.68
CA ILE A 165 59.61 -6.38 5.99
C ILE A 165 60.54 -7.50 6.48
N TYR A 166 60.11 -8.75 6.37
CA TYR A 166 60.91 -9.91 6.77
C TYR A 166 62.24 -9.99 5.98
N GLU A 167 62.19 -9.78 4.67
CA GLU A 167 63.38 -9.80 3.79
C GLU A 167 64.40 -8.72 4.13
N LYS A 168 63.99 -7.59 4.71
CA LYS A 168 64.91 -6.54 5.17
C LYS A 168 65.66 -6.89 6.46
N GLN A 169 65.25 -7.91 7.21
CA GLN A 169 65.92 -8.31 8.45
C GLN A 169 67.32 -8.88 8.20
N ALA A 170 67.50 -9.70 7.16
CA ALA A 170 68.79 -10.30 6.85
C ALA A 170 69.88 -9.26 6.48
N PRO A 171 69.67 -8.33 5.53
CA PRO A 171 70.65 -7.29 5.23
C PRO A 171 70.88 -6.34 6.40
N MET A 172 69.84 -6.03 7.20
CA MET A 172 70.00 -5.23 8.43
C MET A 172 70.97 -5.92 9.41
N LYS A 173 70.75 -7.22 9.68
CA LYS A 173 71.64 -8.00 10.57
C LYS A 173 73.08 -8.00 10.06
N VAL A 174 73.29 -8.20 8.76
CA VAL A 174 74.64 -8.18 8.17
C VAL A 174 75.32 -6.82 8.37
N SER A 175 74.63 -5.72 8.08
CA SER A 175 75.19 -4.37 8.21
C SER A 175 75.52 -4.04 9.68
N GLN A 176 74.61 -4.37 10.60
CA GLN A 176 74.81 -4.20 12.05
C GLN A 176 75.95 -5.05 12.59
N THR A 177 76.00 -6.35 12.29
CA THR A 177 77.09 -7.24 12.73
C THR A 177 78.45 -6.79 12.19
N ARG A 178 78.52 -6.35 10.92
CA ARG A 178 79.76 -5.80 10.35
C ARG A 178 80.20 -4.53 11.06
N SER A 179 79.27 -3.64 11.37
CA SER A 179 79.56 -2.42 12.12
C SER A 179 80.04 -2.74 13.54
N ASP A 180 79.40 -3.70 14.22
CA ASP A 180 79.75 -4.14 15.57
C ASP A 180 81.16 -4.75 15.64
N HIS A 181 81.49 -5.71 14.76
CA HIS A 181 82.83 -6.30 14.69
C HIS A 181 83.92 -5.25 14.47
N ARG A 182 83.63 -4.18 13.72
CA ARG A 182 84.60 -3.10 13.47
C ARG A 182 84.85 -2.24 14.71
N THR A 183 83.97 -2.26 15.72
CA THR A 183 84.21 -1.59 17.01
C THR A 183 85.29 -2.27 17.85
N GLN A 184 85.64 -3.52 17.51
CA GLN A 184 86.65 -4.32 18.23
C GLN A 184 88.09 -4.07 17.73
N ARG A 185 88.29 -3.19 16.75
CA ARG A 185 89.63 -2.86 16.24
C ARG A 185 90.48 -2.21 17.34
N PRO A 186 91.73 -2.64 17.56
CA PRO A 186 92.53 -2.16 18.69
C PRO A 186 93.15 -0.77 18.43
N ASN A 187 93.24 0.05 19.47
CA ASN A 187 94.00 1.31 19.50
C ASN A 187 93.69 2.24 18.31
N ILE A 188 94.72 2.61 17.53
CA ILE A 188 94.62 3.53 16.40
C ILE A 188 93.94 2.92 15.17
N GLU A 189 93.80 1.59 15.12
CA GLU A 189 93.08 0.88 14.06
C GLU A 189 91.56 1.05 14.17
N LEU A 190 91.04 1.58 15.30
CA LEU A 190 89.64 2.02 15.46
C LEU A 190 89.38 3.30 14.65
N CYS A 191 89.57 3.19 13.33
CA CYS A 191 89.47 4.29 12.40
C CYS A 191 88.05 4.44 11.86
N ARG A 192 87.56 5.68 11.80
CA ARG A 192 86.31 6.06 11.12
C ARG A 192 86.55 6.20 9.61
N ASP A 193 86.89 5.09 8.98
CA ASP A 193 87.13 5.02 7.55
C ASP A 193 85.81 5.15 6.75
N PRO A 194 85.89 5.32 5.41
CA PRO A 194 84.69 5.40 4.56
C PRO A 194 83.75 4.18 4.67
N VAL A 195 84.28 3.00 4.98
CA VAL A 195 83.46 1.78 5.13
C VAL A 195 82.60 1.86 6.39
N GLN A 196 83.13 2.42 7.50
CA GLN A 196 82.36 2.63 8.72
C GLN A 196 81.15 3.54 8.46
N TYR A 197 81.36 4.68 7.78
CA TYR A 197 80.26 5.58 7.44
C TYR A 197 79.23 4.95 6.50
N ARG A 198 79.68 4.13 5.53
CA ARG A 198 78.80 3.41 4.60
C ARG A 198 77.92 2.39 5.30
N LEU A 199 78.45 1.62 6.26
CA LEU A 199 77.65 0.66 7.05
C LEU A 199 76.59 1.36 7.91
N ILE A 200 76.94 2.50 8.52
CA ILE A 200 75.97 3.30 9.29
C ILE A 200 74.88 3.85 8.37
N SER A 201 75.24 4.37 7.19
CA SER A 201 74.25 4.84 6.20
C SER A 201 73.33 3.73 5.74
N GLU A 202 73.88 2.56 5.39
CA GLU A 202 73.12 1.39 4.95
C GLU A 202 72.13 0.93 6.04
N ALA A 203 72.57 0.81 7.29
CA ALA A 203 71.68 0.43 8.39
C ALA A 203 70.55 1.47 8.59
N ASN A 204 70.87 2.76 8.52
CA ASN A 204 69.87 3.82 8.62
C ASN A 204 68.86 3.77 7.45
N GLU A 205 69.34 3.58 6.22
CA GLU A 205 68.50 3.46 5.02
C GLU A 205 67.57 2.22 5.10
N ILE A 206 68.07 1.07 5.57
CA ILE A 206 67.23 -0.10 5.76
C ILE A 206 66.18 0.18 6.85
N ASN A 207 66.56 0.87 7.94
CA ASN A 207 65.63 1.19 9.02
C ASN A 207 64.49 2.10 8.55
N VAL A 208 64.81 3.17 7.82
CA VAL A 208 63.82 4.07 7.21
C VAL A 208 62.88 3.31 6.28
N ASN A 209 63.42 2.40 5.46
CA ASN A 209 62.60 1.57 4.57
C ASN A 209 61.68 0.61 5.33
N VAL A 210 62.14 0.01 6.43
CA VAL A 210 61.32 -0.85 7.29
C VAL A 210 60.21 -0.06 7.95
N THR A 211 60.49 1.12 8.51
CA THR A 211 59.46 1.99 9.09
C THR A 211 58.38 2.34 8.07
N ARG A 212 58.77 2.74 6.86
CA ARG A 212 57.82 3.04 5.78
C ARG A 212 56.97 1.82 5.38
N LEU A 213 57.56 0.63 5.32
CA LEU A 213 56.82 -0.60 5.03
C LEU A 213 55.83 -0.96 6.16
N GLN A 214 56.20 -0.70 7.41
CA GLN A 214 55.33 -0.91 8.57
C GLN A 214 54.14 0.06 8.58
N GLU A 215 54.35 1.33 8.21
CA GLU A 215 53.27 2.31 8.04
C GLU A 215 52.29 1.85 6.95
N LEU A 216 52.80 1.46 5.77
CA LEU A 216 51.97 0.93 4.69
C LEU A 216 51.20 -0.34 5.09
N LEU A 217 51.81 -1.21 5.89
CA LEU A 217 51.15 -2.40 6.41
C LEU A 217 50.00 -2.02 7.35
N ALA A 218 50.21 -1.07 8.26
CA ALA A 218 49.17 -0.59 9.16
C ALA A 218 47.99 0.04 8.40
N ASP A 219 48.26 0.81 7.35
CA ASP A 219 47.24 1.41 6.49
C ASP A 219 46.45 0.34 5.72
N ALA A 220 47.13 -0.68 5.19
CA ALA A 220 46.50 -1.81 4.51
C ALA A 220 45.60 -2.63 5.46
N GLU A 221 46.09 -2.94 6.66
CA GLU A 221 45.31 -3.64 7.70
C GLU A 221 44.10 -2.83 8.17
N SER A 222 44.22 -1.51 8.27
CA SER A 222 43.10 -0.61 8.57
C SER A 222 42.05 -0.63 7.45
N SER A 223 42.51 -0.57 6.20
CA SER A 223 41.66 -0.62 5.00
C SER A 223 40.90 -1.94 4.91
N LEU A 224 41.57 -3.08 5.18
CA LEU A 224 40.95 -4.40 5.23
C LEU A 224 39.82 -4.47 6.27
N LYS A 225 40.04 -3.92 7.48
CA LYS A 225 38.97 -3.82 8.50
C LYS A 225 37.79 -2.98 8.01
N GLY A 226 38.02 -1.94 7.21
CA GLY A 226 36.98 -1.16 6.55
C GLY A 226 36.16 -2.00 5.56
N LEU A 227 36.84 -2.73 4.68
CA LEU A 227 36.21 -3.61 3.68
C LEU A 227 35.37 -4.71 4.33
N ILE A 228 35.87 -5.36 5.39
CA ILE A 228 35.12 -6.40 6.12
C ILE A 228 33.83 -5.83 6.74
N ARG A 229 33.87 -4.62 7.31
CA ARG A 229 32.65 -3.97 7.81
C ARG A 229 31.65 -3.68 6.70
N ASN A 230 32.13 -3.21 5.55
CA ASN A 230 31.30 -2.99 4.37
C ASN A 230 30.65 -4.29 3.88
N GLN A 231 31.41 -5.39 3.82
CA GLN A 231 30.89 -6.71 3.47
C GLN A 231 29.72 -7.12 4.37
N LEU A 232 29.89 -7.01 5.68
CA LEU A 232 28.84 -7.39 6.65
C LEU A 232 27.58 -6.53 6.47
N SER A 233 27.75 -5.21 6.27
CA SER A 233 26.62 -4.30 6.01
C SER A 233 25.88 -4.65 4.73
N LEU A 234 26.60 -4.98 3.65
CA LEU A 234 26.00 -5.40 2.39
C LEU A 234 25.24 -6.71 2.52
N GLU A 235 25.79 -7.69 3.24
CA GLU A 235 25.14 -8.97 3.51
C GLU A 235 23.84 -8.78 4.29
N GLU A 236 23.84 -7.94 5.32
CA GLU A 236 22.63 -7.58 6.08
C GLU A 236 21.56 -6.93 5.18
N ASP A 237 21.94 -5.92 4.39
CA ASP A 237 21.00 -5.23 3.48
C ASP A 237 20.41 -6.18 2.42
N ILE A 238 21.22 -7.11 1.89
CA ILE A 238 20.75 -8.14 0.95
C ILE A 238 19.72 -9.05 1.62
N GLU A 239 19.97 -9.49 2.85
CA GLU A 239 19.04 -10.34 3.59
C GLU A 239 17.73 -9.62 3.91
N ILE A 240 17.78 -8.34 4.28
CA ILE A 240 16.58 -7.52 4.45
C ILE A 240 15.79 -7.46 3.15
N LYS A 241 16.44 -7.14 2.02
CA LYS A 241 15.75 -7.08 0.72
C LYS A 241 15.18 -8.41 0.26
N LYS A 242 15.87 -9.53 0.53
CA LYS A 242 15.33 -10.88 0.28
C LYS A 242 14.04 -11.13 1.06
N LYS A 243 14.02 -10.79 2.35
CA LYS A 243 12.82 -10.93 3.19
C LYS A 243 11.68 -10.02 2.72
N SER A 244 11.98 -8.77 2.38
CA SER A 244 10.99 -7.85 1.82
C SER A 244 10.41 -8.37 0.51
N LEU A 245 11.25 -8.86 -0.41
CA LEU A 245 10.79 -9.46 -1.66
C LEU A 245 9.92 -10.70 -1.43
N TYR A 246 10.28 -11.58 -0.49
CA TYR A 246 9.45 -12.73 -0.14
C TYR A 246 8.06 -12.29 0.34
N ILE A 247 7.99 -11.31 1.25
CA ILE A 247 6.72 -10.78 1.73
C ILE A 247 5.93 -10.17 0.58
N ASP A 248 6.55 -9.30 -0.21
CA ASP A 248 5.82 -8.57 -1.24
C ASP A 248 5.37 -9.49 -2.38
N HIS A 249 6.27 -10.34 -2.90
CA HIS A 249 6.01 -11.22 -4.04
C HIS A 249 5.25 -12.50 -3.67
N ASP A 250 5.66 -13.22 -2.63
CA ASP A 250 5.10 -14.55 -2.35
C ASP A 250 3.89 -14.50 -1.42
N VAL A 251 3.77 -13.45 -0.59
CA VAL A 251 2.64 -13.28 0.32
C VAL A 251 1.66 -12.27 -0.23
N CYS A 252 2.06 -11.01 -0.39
CA CYS A 252 1.13 -9.91 -0.70
C CYS A 252 0.52 -10.04 -2.10
N VAL A 253 1.29 -10.38 -3.15
CA VAL A 253 0.72 -10.60 -4.49
C VAL A 253 -0.31 -11.73 -4.47
N GLU A 254 -0.06 -12.84 -3.78
CA GLU A 254 -1.02 -13.94 -3.65
C GLU A 254 -2.32 -13.48 -2.98
N HIS A 255 -2.23 -12.71 -1.88
CA HIS A 255 -3.42 -12.13 -1.24
C HIS A 255 -4.19 -11.21 -2.20
N ARG A 256 -3.49 -10.41 -3.01
CA ARG A 256 -4.12 -9.50 -3.97
C ARG A 256 -4.83 -10.23 -5.10
N LYS A 257 -4.37 -11.42 -5.51
CA LYS A 257 -5.08 -12.28 -6.50
C LYS A 257 -6.47 -12.71 -6.02
N HIS A 258 -6.71 -12.76 -4.72
CA HIS A 258 -8.00 -13.16 -4.13
C HIS A 258 -9.01 -12.03 -3.98
N ILE A 259 -8.67 -10.78 -4.35
CA ILE A 259 -9.60 -9.65 -4.25
C ILE A 259 -10.74 -9.82 -5.28
N GLN A 260 -11.96 -10.05 -4.77
CA GLN A 260 -13.09 -10.54 -5.58
C GLN A 260 -13.93 -9.46 -6.26
N TYR A 261 -13.96 -8.21 -5.77
CA TYR A 261 -14.83 -7.16 -6.32
C TYR A 261 -14.43 -6.68 -7.73
N VAL A 262 -13.36 -7.23 -8.30
CA VAL A 262 -12.88 -6.97 -9.67
C VAL A 262 -13.06 -8.19 -10.59
N ARG A 263 -13.44 -9.36 -10.06
CA ARG A 263 -13.71 -10.56 -10.87
C ARG A 263 -15.15 -10.49 -11.38
N ARG A 264 -15.29 -10.48 -12.71
CA ARG A 264 -16.55 -10.78 -13.40
C ARG A 264 -16.92 -12.25 -13.21
#